data_AF-A0A2C6AEL6-F1
#
_entry.id   AF-A0A2C6AEL6-F1
#
_cell.length_a   1.000
_cell.length_b   1.000
_cell.length_c   1.000
_cell.angle_alpha   90.00
_cell.angle_beta   90.00
_cell.angle_gamma   90.00
#
_symmetry.space_group_name_H-M   'P 1'
#
loop_
_entity.id
_entity.type
_entity.pdbx_description
1 polymer ?
#
loop_
_entity_poly.entity_id
_entity_poly.type
_entity_poly.pdbx_seq_one_letter_code
_entity_poly.pdbx_strand_id
1 'polypeptide(L)'
;MGRTTTSSTNTASSPSSLPALTAPTPYDLVFLDADKPGYGHYVDVLLAGSRPGAPDRLLRPGALVIADNVLRGGHVADPSRTDAEFGDEDRWQRHVQAVRDFNDKCLAEPRLDVFMVPLWDGVSVMRLCD
;
A
#
# COMPACT_ATOMS: atom_id res chain seq x y z
N MET A 1 2.81 33.20 4.48
CA MET A 1 1.83 32.50 3.61
C MET A 1 1.59 31.12 4.21
N GLY A 2 0.50 30.96 4.97
CA GLY A 2 0.21 29.68 5.65
C GLY A 2 -0.39 28.70 4.66
N ARG A 3 0.24 27.52 4.47
CA ARG A 3 -0.44 26.39 3.83
C ARG A 3 -1.45 25.85 4.83
N THR A 4 -2.73 26.03 4.54
CA THR A 4 -3.81 25.36 5.27
C THR A 4 -3.68 23.87 4.99
N THR A 5 -3.21 23.09 5.96
CA THR A 5 -3.22 21.62 5.87
C THR A 5 -4.65 21.16 6.13
N THR A 6 -5.43 20.93 5.08
CA THR A 6 -6.70 20.20 5.19
C THR A 6 -6.40 18.74 5.46
N SER A 7 -6.67 18.24 6.68
CA SER A 7 -6.66 16.81 6.95
C SER A 7 -8.03 16.24 6.62
N SER A 8 -8.09 15.36 5.62
CA SER A 8 -9.29 14.60 5.26
C SER A 8 -8.99 13.13 5.51
N THR A 9 -9.66 12.52 6.48
CA THR A 9 -9.53 11.08 6.74
C THR A 9 -10.63 10.36 5.99
N ASN A 10 -10.27 9.62 4.94
CA ASN A 10 -11.20 8.74 4.23
C ASN A 10 -10.75 7.30 4.43
N THR A 11 -11.64 6.47 4.96
CA THR A 11 -11.40 5.06 5.20
C THR A 11 -12.03 4.23 4.08
N ALA A 12 -11.22 3.44 3.40
CA ALA A 12 -11.65 2.47 2.40
C ALA A 12 -11.45 1.06 2.97
N SER A 13 -12.54 0.34 3.26
CA SER A 13 -12.48 -1.01 3.86
C SER A 13 -12.32 -2.13 2.84
N SER A 14 -12.43 -1.82 1.54
CA SER A 14 -12.20 -2.76 0.45
C SER A 14 -11.55 -2.06 -0.75
N PRO A 15 -10.84 -2.79 -1.63
CA PRO A 15 -10.27 -2.19 -2.84
C PRO A 15 -11.33 -1.55 -3.75
N SER A 16 -12.52 -2.14 -3.81
CA SER A 16 -13.68 -1.63 -4.56
C SER A 16 -14.25 -0.32 -4.03
N SER A 17 -13.89 0.10 -2.81
CA SER A 17 -14.30 1.36 -2.22
C SER A 17 -13.35 2.52 -2.55
N LEU A 18 -12.12 2.24 -3.03
CA LEU A 18 -11.18 3.28 -3.45
C LEU A 18 -11.65 4.14 -4.64
N PRO A 19 -12.32 3.60 -5.68
CA PRO A 19 -12.82 4.41 -6.81
C PRO A 19 -13.87 5.45 -6.41
N ALA A 20 -14.50 5.31 -5.24
CA ALA A 20 -15.45 6.28 -4.70
C ALA A 20 -14.76 7.46 -3.99
N LEU A 21 -13.43 7.42 -3.83
CA LEU A 21 -12.65 8.51 -3.24
C LEU A 21 -12.49 9.66 -4.25
N THR A 22 -13.45 10.58 -4.26
CA THR A 22 -13.29 11.90 -4.87
C THR A 22 -12.74 12.86 -3.83
N ALA A 23 -11.49 13.28 -4.01
CA ALA A 23 -10.87 14.28 -3.17
C ALA A 23 -10.88 15.63 -3.90
N PRO A 24 -11.32 16.74 -3.26
CA PRO A 24 -11.22 18.08 -3.85
C PRO A 24 -9.77 18.48 -4.16
N THR A 25 -8.83 17.85 -3.46
CA THR A 25 -7.38 18.01 -3.62
C THR A 25 -6.72 16.63 -3.51
N PRO A 26 -5.70 16.32 -4.33
CA PRO A 26 -4.99 15.04 -4.23
C PRO A 26 -4.41 14.79 -2.82
N TYR A 27 -4.38 13.54 -2.39
CA TYR A 27 -3.80 13.16 -1.09
C TYR A 27 -2.28 13.23 -1.12
N ASP A 28 -1.73 13.56 0.06
CA ASP A 28 -0.30 13.64 0.31
C ASP A 28 0.27 12.34 0.89
N LEU A 29 -0.59 11.55 1.53
CA LEU A 29 -0.23 10.32 2.22
C LEU A 29 -1.39 9.33 2.19
N VAL A 30 -1.07 8.05 1.96
CA VAL A 30 -1.98 6.91 2.13
C VAL A 30 -1.31 5.91 3.05
N PHE A 31 -2.08 5.39 4.01
CA PHE A 31 -1.66 4.31 4.89
C PHE A 31 -2.47 3.05 4.57
N LEU A 32 -1.80 1.99 4.12
CA LEU A 32 -2.37 0.68 3.80
C LEU A 32 -2.16 -0.25 4.99
N ASP A 33 -3.25 -0.49 5.70
CA ASP A 33 -3.38 -1.57 6.69
C ASP A 33 -4.75 -2.22 6.50
N ALA A 34 -4.81 -3.12 5.52
CA ALA A 34 -6.03 -3.74 5.02
C ALA A 34 -5.86 -5.25 4.82
N ASP A 35 -6.82 -5.90 4.16
CA ASP A 35 -6.70 -7.30 3.81
C ASP A 35 -5.50 -7.52 2.87
N LYS A 36 -4.57 -8.36 3.30
CA LYS A 36 -3.30 -8.60 2.59
C LYS A 36 -3.49 -9.15 1.17
N PRO A 37 -4.47 -10.05 0.89
CA PRO A 37 -4.80 -10.42 -0.49
C PRO A 37 -5.15 -9.25 -1.41
N GLY A 38 -5.75 -8.18 -0.88
CA GLY A 38 -6.12 -6.99 -1.63
C GLY A 38 -4.97 -6.01 -1.91
N TYR A 39 -3.82 -6.12 -1.24
CA TYR A 39 -2.72 -5.14 -1.30
C TYR A 39 -2.28 -4.80 -2.73
N GLY A 40 -2.10 -5.81 -3.56
CA GLY A 40 -1.73 -5.61 -4.97
C GLY A 40 -2.74 -4.75 -5.72
N HIS A 41 -4.04 -4.95 -5.46
CA HIS A 41 -5.11 -4.19 -6.11
C HIS A 41 -5.22 -2.77 -5.56
N TYR A 42 -5.02 -2.56 -4.25
CA TYR A 42 -4.97 -1.22 -3.67
C TYR A 42 -3.92 -0.34 -4.37
N VAL A 43 -2.70 -0.84 -4.56
CA VAL A 43 -1.65 -0.08 -5.26
C VAL A 43 -1.99 0.17 -6.74
N ASP A 44 -2.62 -0.77 -7.44
CA ASP A 44 -3.08 -0.52 -8.81
C ASP A 44 -4.04 0.65 -8.90
N VAL A 45 -5.03 0.69 -8.01
CA VAL A 45 -6.03 1.76 -8.01
C VAL A 45 -5.36 3.09 -7.67
N LEU A 46 -4.45 3.12 -6.69
CA LEU A 46 -3.68 4.32 -6.35
C LEU A 46 -2.85 4.81 -7.54
N LEU A 47 -2.11 3.95 -8.22
CA LEU A 47 -1.26 4.31 -9.35
C LEU A 47 -2.09 4.75 -10.57
N ALA A 48 -3.19 4.05 -10.86
CA ALA A 48 -4.09 4.37 -11.96
C ALA A 48 -4.80 5.71 -11.74
N GLY A 49 -5.32 5.95 -10.52
CA GLY A 49 -5.93 7.21 -10.12
C GLY A 49 -4.95 8.37 -10.02
N SER A 50 -3.64 8.09 -9.98
CA SER A 50 -2.59 9.11 -9.81
C SER A 50 -1.75 9.32 -11.05
N ARG A 51 -2.24 8.99 -12.25
CA ARG A 51 -1.50 9.22 -13.50
C ARG A 51 -1.23 10.72 -13.73
N PRO A 52 -0.08 11.10 -14.29
CA PRO A 52 0.18 12.48 -14.70
C PRO A 52 -0.92 13.02 -15.62
N GLY A 53 -1.39 14.24 -15.35
CA GLY A 53 -2.43 14.90 -16.15
C GLY A 53 -3.85 14.41 -15.91
N ALA A 54 -4.10 13.49 -14.96
CA ALA A 54 -5.46 13.13 -14.57
C ALA A 54 -6.19 14.34 -13.95
N PRO A 55 -7.42 14.66 -14.40
CA PRO A 55 -8.17 15.81 -13.87
C PRO A 55 -8.52 15.65 -12.40
N ASP A 56 -8.85 14.42 -11.98
CA ASP A 56 -9.18 14.05 -10.60
C ASP A 56 -8.07 13.19 -9.99
N ARG A 57 -6.83 13.70 -10.03
CA ARG A 57 -5.65 12.96 -9.58
C ARG A 57 -5.77 12.60 -8.10
N LEU A 58 -5.63 11.31 -7.78
CA LEU A 58 -5.82 10.81 -6.41
C LEU A 58 -4.65 11.16 -5.49
N LEU A 59 -3.41 10.92 -5.93
CA LEU A 59 -2.19 11.26 -5.17
C LEU A 59 -1.40 12.35 -5.87
N ARG A 60 -0.89 13.32 -5.12
CA ARG A 60 0.02 14.32 -5.68
C ARG A 60 1.40 13.73 -5.99
N PRO A 61 2.19 14.37 -6.86
CA PRO A 61 3.61 14.07 -6.97
C PRO A 61 4.34 14.19 -5.63
N GLY A 62 5.16 13.19 -5.31
CA GLY A 62 5.85 13.07 -4.04
C GLY A 62 4.97 12.60 -2.87
N ALA A 63 3.72 12.19 -3.12
CA ALA A 63 2.89 11.59 -2.08
C ALA A 63 3.50 10.27 -1.57
N LEU A 64 3.25 9.97 -0.30
CA LEU A 64 3.72 8.75 0.34
C LEU A 64 2.60 7.70 0.38
N VAL A 65 2.92 6.48 -0.02
CA VAL A 65 2.11 5.29 0.25
C VAL A 65 2.88 4.46 1.26
N ILE A 66 2.32 4.28 2.45
CA ILE A 66 2.92 3.51 3.53
C ILE A 66 2.10 2.23 3.68
N ALA A 67 2.74 1.07 3.64
CA ALA A 67 2.08 -0.22 3.78
C ALA A 67 2.63 -0.98 4.99
N ASP A 68 1.73 -1.43 5.88
CA ASP A 68 2.08 -2.14 7.11
C ASP A 68 2.08 -3.67 6.93
N ASN A 69 2.83 -4.35 7.78
CA ASN A 69 3.04 -5.78 7.86
C ASN A 69 3.56 -6.40 6.55
N VAL A 70 4.56 -5.78 5.93
CA VAL A 70 5.13 -6.25 4.67
C VAL A 70 6.12 -7.41 4.83
N LEU A 71 6.46 -7.81 6.06
CA LEU A 71 7.29 -8.98 6.37
C LEU A 71 6.50 -10.18 6.91
N ARG A 72 5.29 -9.98 7.45
CA ARG A 72 4.36 -11.01 7.94
C ARG A 72 5.01 -12.05 8.85
N GLY A 73 5.44 -11.63 10.04
CA GLY A 73 6.19 -12.42 11.01
C GLY A 73 7.53 -12.92 10.48
N GLY A 74 8.08 -12.29 9.44
CA GLY A 74 9.26 -12.76 8.71
C GLY A 74 9.01 -13.89 7.70
N HIS A 75 7.77 -14.39 7.56
CA HIS A 75 7.45 -15.47 6.62
C HIS A 75 7.59 -15.04 5.16
N VAL A 76 7.48 -13.74 4.87
CA VAL A 76 7.76 -13.21 3.53
C VAL A 76 9.22 -13.47 3.16
N ALA A 77 10.15 -13.24 4.09
CA ALA A 77 11.59 -13.35 3.87
C ALA A 77 12.13 -14.78 4.06
N ASP A 78 11.48 -15.60 4.88
CA ASP A 78 11.91 -16.96 5.20
C ASP A 78 10.81 -17.99 4.92
N PRO A 79 10.88 -18.72 3.78
CA PRO A 79 9.92 -19.77 3.44
C PRO A 79 9.95 -21.00 4.36
N SER A 80 10.99 -21.16 5.19
CA SER A 80 11.12 -22.33 6.08
C SER A 80 10.31 -22.17 7.37
N ARG A 81 9.76 -20.98 7.66
CA ARG A 81 8.95 -20.71 8.84
C ARG A 81 7.57 -21.32 8.73
N THR A 82 7.21 -22.15 9.71
CA THR A 82 5.97 -22.93 9.76
C THR A 82 5.00 -22.49 10.86
N ASP A 83 5.40 -21.54 11.71
CA ASP A 83 4.55 -20.98 12.76
C ASP A 83 3.48 -20.07 12.15
N ALA A 84 2.28 -20.62 11.90
CA ALA A 84 1.16 -19.83 11.43
C ALA A 84 0.52 -19.03 12.59
N GLU A 85 0.40 -17.71 12.44
CA GLU A 85 -0.32 -16.86 13.40
C GLU A 85 -1.84 -17.13 13.42
N PHE A 86 -2.36 -17.64 12.31
CA PHE A 86 -3.77 -17.91 12.11
C PHE A 86 -3.89 -19.42 11.95
N GLY A 87 -4.62 -20.10 12.83
CA GLY A 87 -4.75 -21.57 12.85
C GLY A 87 -5.35 -22.23 11.59
N ASP A 88 -5.44 -21.50 10.48
CA ASP A 88 -5.71 -21.95 9.12
C ASP A 88 -4.46 -21.67 8.26
N GLU A 89 -3.69 -22.72 8.00
CA GLU A 89 -2.42 -22.64 7.29
C GLU A 89 -2.59 -22.22 5.83
N ASP A 90 -3.61 -22.72 5.13
CA ASP A 90 -3.88 -22.35 3.72
C ASP A 90 -4.22 -20.87 3.58
N ARG A 91 -5.01 -20.34 4.53
CA ARG A 91 -5.29 -18.91 4.59
C ARG A 91 -4.01 -18.12 4.87
N TRP A 92 -3.19 -18.56 5.82
CA TRP A 92 -1.92 -17.90 6.12
C TRP A 92 -0.98 -17.84 4.90
N GLN A 93 -0.81 -18.96 4.19
CA GLN A 93 0.08 -19.00 3.03
C GLN A 93 -0.40 -18.09 1.89
N ARG A 94 -1.72 -18.02 1.63
CA ARG A 94 -2.28 -17.05 0.66
C ARG A 94 -1.98 -15.61 1.05
N HIS A 95 -2.06 -15.32 2.34
CA HIS A 95 -1.77 -14.01 2.91
C HIS A 95 -0.28 -13.66 2.79
N VAL A 96 0.64 -14.60 3.02
CA VAL A 96 2.10 -14.40 2.84
C VAL A 96 2.44 -14.19 1.37
N GLN A 97 1.90 -15.03 0.48
CA GLN A 97 2.15 -14.93 -0.96
C GLN A 97 1.67 -13.59 -1.52
N ALA A 98 0.48 -13.14 -1.13
CA ALA A 98 -0.04 -11.84 -1.58
C ALA A 98 0.88 -10.66 -1.18
N VAL A 99 1.52 -10.73 0.00
CA VAL A 99 2.47 -9.70 0.43
C VAL A 99 3.79 -9.78 -0.34
N ARG A 100 4.27 -10.99 -0.68
CA ARG A 100 5.43 -11.15 -1.58
C ARG A 100 5.17 -10.53 -2.93
N ASP A 101 4.05 -10.90 -3.57
CA ASP A 101 3.65 -10.38 -4.88
C ASP A 101 3.51 -8.85 -4.85
N PHE A 102 2.95 -8.31 -3.76
CA PHE A 102 2.86 -6.88 -3.54
C PHE A 102 4.24 -6.21 -3.44
N ASN A 103 5.16 -6.75 -2.64
CA ASN A 103 6.50 -6.19 -2.47
C ASN A 103 7.25 -6.19 -3.80
N ASP A 104 7.21 -7.30 -4.54
CA ASP A 104 7.84 -7.44 -5.85
C ASP A 104 7.26 -6.45 -6.86
N LYS A 105 5.93 -6.30 -6.87
CA LYS A 105 5.24 -5.33 -7.73
C LYS A 105 5.63 -3.89 -7.43
N CYS A 106 5.64 -3.51 -6.15
CA CYS A 106 6.03 -2.16 -5.75
C CYS A 106 7.48 -1.87 -6.13
N LEU A 107 8.38 -2.83 -5.94
CA LEU A 107 9.78 -2.71 -6.33
C LEU A 107 9.96 -2.61 -7.86
N ALA A 108 9.12 -3.29 -8.63
CA ALA A 108 9.17 -3.28 -10.09
C ALA A 108 8.51 -2.05 -10.74
N GLU A 109 7.74 -1.26 -9.99
CA GLU A 109 7.03 -0.08 -10.50
C GLU A 109 7.97 1.13 -10.61
N PRO A 110 8.29 1.63 -11.82
CA PRO A 110 9.24 2.73 -12.00
C PRO A 110 8.77 4.07 -11.43
N ARG A 111 7.48 4.23 -11.15
CA ARG A 111 6.93 5.45 -10.54
C ARG A 111 7.05 5.47 -9.02
N LEU A 112 7.50 4.38 -8.40
CA LEU A 112 7.63 4.27 -6.95
C LEU A 112 9.11 4.18 -6.54
N ASP A 113 9.53 5.12 -5.69
CA ASP A 113 10.74 4.94 -4.89
C ASP A 113 10.39 4.16 -3.64
N VAL A 114 10.86 2.92 -3.53
CA VAL A 114 10.51 2.00 -2.44
C VAL A 114 11.61 1.94 -1.39
N PHE A 115 11.24 2.09 -0.12
CA PHE A 115 12.11 1.88 1.02
C PHE A 115 11.41 1.00 2.07
N MET A 116 11.97 -0.19 2.34
CA MET A 116 11.45 -1.08 3.36
C MET A 116 12.17 -0.85 4.69
N VAL A 117 11.40 -0.54 5.74
CA VAL A 117 11.88 -0.36 7.10
C VAL A 117 11.59 -1.63 7.89
N PRO A 118 12.59 -2.30 8.48
CA PRO A 118 12.39 -3.46 9.36
C PRO A 118 11.92 -3.00 10.76
N LEU A 119 10.85 -2.22 10.78
CA LEU A 119 10.18 -1.79 12.00
C LEU A 119 8.95 -2.67 12.20
N TRP A 120 8.79 -3.25 13.40
CA TRP A 120 7.72 -4.21 13.71
C TRP A 120 7.67 -5.34 12.68
N ASP A 121 6.51 -5.53 12.04
CA ASP A 121 6.28 -6.56 11.04
C ASP A 121 6.64 -6.09 9.62
N GLY A 122 7.54 -5.12 9.52
CA GLY A 122 7.96 -4.49 8.28
C GLY A 122 6.98 -3.43 7.81
N VAL A 123 7.53 -2.27 7.48
CA VAL A 123 6.78 -1.14 6.90
C VAL A 123 7.44 -0.75 5.59
N SER A 124 6.70 -0.80 4.48
CA SER A 124 7.14 -0.24 3.20
C SER A 124 6.72 1.20 3.10
N VAL A 125 7.69 2.10 2.92
CA VAL A 125 7.47 3.51 2.59
C VAL A 125 7.75 3.69 1.11
N MET A 126 6.74 4.06 0.33
CA MET A 126 6.85 4.25 -1.11
C MET A 126 6.54 5.69 -1.45
N ARG A 127 7.40 6.35 -2.22
CA ARG A 127 7.17 7.71 -2.71
C ARG A 127 6.78 7.67 -4.18
N LEU A 128 5.65 8.27 -4.52
CA LEU A 128 5.25 8.45 -5.92
C LEU A 128 6.11 9.55 -6.56
N CYS A 129 6.84 9.22 -7.62
CA CYS A 129 7.87 10.10 -8.18
C CYS A 129 7.33 11.19 -9.12
N ASP A 130 6.22 10.93 -9.80
CA ASP A 130 5.64 11.78 -10.85
C ASP A 130 4.32 12.42 -10.44
#